data_AF-W7C0I1-F1
#
_entry.id   AF-W7C0I1-F1
#
_cell.length_a   1.000
_cell.length_b   1.000
_cell.length_c   1.000
_cell.angle_alpha   90.00
_cell.angle_beta   90.00
_cell.angle_gamma   90.00
#
_symmetry.space_group_name_H-M   'P 1'
#
loop_
_entity.id
_entity.type
_entity.pdbx_description
1 polymer ?
#
loop_
_entity_poly.entity_id
_entity_poly.type
_entity_poly.pdbx_seq_one_letter_code
_entity_poly.pdbx_strand_id
1 'polypeptide(L)'
;MTTATKTMPKEIYRYIEHELINYPRMIERINELTQYLQHEKNPQSPSYNTLHLDIRIERLSTVVRCIENVMRNLNSLGDPYQEFIKLRYWRTNSNTTMEGIAQKIHVSRRTAYNMQNRIIQMVASELGEWN
;
A
#
# COMPACT_ATOMS: atom_id res chain seq x y z
N MET A 1 10.37 -5.44 32.24
CA MET A 1 9.08 -4.75 32.05
C MET A 1 8.46 -5.26 30.76
N THR A 2 7.44 -6.10 30.86
CA THR A 2 6.78 -6.71 29.71
C THR A 2 5.81 -5.69 29.13
N THR A 3 6.22 -4.93 28.12
CA THR A 3 5.31 -4.04 27.40
C THR A 3 4.23 -4.91 26.77
N ALA A 4 2.98 -4.71 27.19
CA ALA A 4 1.84 -5.32 26.53
C ALA A 4 1.92 -4.91 25.05
N THR A 5 2.10 -5.88 24.16
CA THR A 5 2.13 -5.63 22.71
C THR A 5 0.76 -5.10 22.32
N LYS A 6 0.63 -3.79 22.14
CA LYS A 6 -0.59 -3.13 21.70
C LYS A 6 -0.97 -3.73 20.34
N THR A 7 -2.03 -4.52 20.30
CA THR A 7 -2.54 -5.07 19.04
C THR A 7 -3.19 -3.95 18.24
N MET A 8 -2.88 -3.88 16.93
CA MET A 8 -3.49 -2.90 16.04
C MET A 8 -5.02 -3.11 15.97
N PRO A 9 -5.83 -2.04 16.04
CA PRO A 9 -7.28 -2.11 15.79
C PRO A 9 -7.60 -2.75 14.43
N LYS A 10 -8.68 -3.53 14.39
CA LYS A 10 -9.08 -4.29 13.19
C LYS A 10 -9.44 -3.38 12.02
N GLU A 11 -9.98 -2.21 12.32
CA GLU A 11 -10.39 -1.18 11.38
C GLU A 11 -9.17 -0.62 10.64
N ILE A 12 -8.12 -0.27 11.39
CA ILE A 12 -6.84 0.21 10.84
C ILE A 12 -6.21 -0.88 9.99
N TYR A 13 -6.15 -2.13 10.50
CA TYR A 13 -5.60 -3.24 9.73
C TYR A 13 -6.30 -3.41 8.37
N ARG A 14 -7.64 -3.39 8.36
CA ARG A 14 -8.45 -3.52 7.13
C ARG A 14 -8.25 -2.35 6.18
N TYR A 15 -8.17 -1.14 6.72
CA TYR A 15 -7.89 0.06 5.93
C TYR A 15 -6.54 -0.07 5.21
N ILE A 16 -5.48 -0.39 5.94
CA ILE A 16 -4.14 -0.56 5.36
C ILE A 16 -4.10 -1.71 4.36
N GLU A 17 -4.74 -2.84 4.66
CA GLU A 17 -4.82 -3.98 3.74
C GLU A 17 -5.54 -3.58 2.44
N HIS A 18 -6.61 -2.79 2.53
CA HIS A 18 -7.32 -2.26 1.38
C HIS A 18 -6.45 -1.31 0.53
N GLU A 19 -5.67 -0.42 1.14
CA GLU A 19 -4.76 0.47 0.41
C GLU A 19 -3.65 -0.33 -0.30
N LEU A 20 -3.10 -1.36 0.35
CA LEU A 20 -2.10 -2.25 -0.26
C LEU A 20 -2.66 -2.99 -1.49
N ILE A 21 -3.90 -3.47 -1.42
CA ILE A 21 -4.59 -4.11 -2.54
C ILE A 21 -4.80 -3.13 -3.69
N ASN A 22 -5.20 -1.90 -3.39
CA ASN A 22 -5.51 -0.90 -4.42
C ASN A 22 -4.28 -0.16 -4.97
N TYR A 23 -3.09 -0.37 -4.40
CA TYR A 23 -1.86 0.30 -4.81
C TYR A 23 -1.66 0.40 -6.34
N PRO A 24 -1.80 -0.68 -7.14
CA PRO A 24 -1.61 -0.58 -8.60
C PRO A 24 -2.61 0.37 -9.25
N ARG A 25 -3.88 0.31 -8.81
CA ARG A 25 -4.95 1.19 -9.29
C ARG A 25 -4.76 2.64 -8.83
N MET A 26 -4.19 2.87 -7.65
CA MET A 26 -3.87 4.23 -7.19
C MET A 26 -2.85 4.89 -8.10
N ILE A 27 -1.83 4.15 -8.55
CA ILE A 27 -0.84 4.66 -9.52
C ILE A 27 -1.52 5.00 -10.85
N GLU A 28 -2.31 4.08 -11.40
CA GLU A 28 -3.09 4.31 -12.63
C GLU A 28 -3.95 5.57 -12.48
N ARG A 29 -4.63 5.70 -11.34
CA ARG A 29 -5.49 6.85 -11.06
C ARG A 29 -4.73 8.17 -10.93
N ILE A 30 -3.57 8.17 -10.28
CA ILE A 30 -2.70 9.36 -10.21
C ILE A 30 -2.29 9.80 -11.61
N ASN A 31 -1.89 8.85 -12.46
CA ASN A 31 -1.47 9.14 -13.84
C ASN A 31 -2.64 9.73 -14.67
N GLU A 32 -3.82 9.13 -14.60
CA GLU A 32 -5.03 9.65 -15.25
C GLU A 32 -5.36 11.08 -14.82
N LEU A 33 -5.38 11.34 -13.51
CA LEU A 33 -5.71 12.66 -12.96
C LEU A 33 -4.66 13.71 -13.33
N THR A 34 -3.39 13.32 -13.32
CA THR A 34 -2.27 14.19 -13.71
C THR A 34 -2.36 14.55 -15.20
N GLN A 35 -2.65 13.57 -16.07
CA GLN A 35 -2.88 13.81 -17.49
C GLN A 35 -4.07 14.73 -17.70
N TYR A 36 -5.20 14.50 -17.01
CA TYR A 36 -6.37 15.36 -17.11
C TYR A 36 -6.06 16.82 -16.74
N LEU A 37 -5.34 17.05 -15.64
CA LEU A 37 -4.89 18.39 -15.24
C LEU A 37 -3.97 19.05 -16.28
N GLN A 38 -3.10 18.27 -16.93
CA GLN A 38 -2.24 18.80 -18.00
C GLN A 38 -3.06 19.26 -19.21
N HIS A 39 -4.13 18.55 -19.56
CA HIS A 39 -5.03 18.90 -20.67
C HIS A 39 -5.96 20.08 -20.30
N GLU A 40 -6.38 20.20 -19.04
CA GLU A 40 -7.26 21.28 -18.55
C GLU A 40 -6.58 22.64 -18.36
N LYS A 41 -5.25 22.75 -18.45
CA LYS A 41 -4.52 24.05 -18.47
C LYS A 41 -4.81 24.91 -19.71
N ASN A 42 -5.93 24.66 -20.40
CA ASN A 42 -6.55 25.51 -21.40
C ASN A 42 -7.36 26.62 -20.68
N PRO A 43 -7.26 27.92 -21.03
CA PRO A 43 -7.63 29.05 -20.15
C PRO A 43 -9.12 29.20 -19.77
N GLN A 44 -10.01 28.28 -20.17
CA GLN A 44 -11.46 28.41 -20.03
C GLN A 44 -12.10 27.49 -18.98
N SER A 45 -11.36 26.59 -18.33
CA SER A 45 -11.91 25.72 -17.28
C SER A 45 -11.99 26.41 -15.90
N PRO A 46 -13.07 26.21 -15.12
CA PRO A 46 -13.23 26.83 -13.82
C PRO A 46 -12.23 26.28 -12.80
N SER A 47 -11.47 27.20 -12.18
CA SER A 47 -10.42 26.95 -11.18
C SER A 47 -10.80 26.04 -10.00
N TYR A 48 -12.10 25.87 -9.71
CA TYR A 48 -12.61 25.04 -8.60
C TYR A 48 -12.39 23.54 -8.81
N ASN A 49 -12.42 23.04 -10.05
CA ASN A 49 -12.21 21.61 -10.33
C ASN A 49 -10.73 21.22 -10.16
N THR A 50 -9.81 22.11 -10.55
CA THR A 50 -8.36 21.90 -10.47
C THR A 50 -7.89 21.66 -9.04
N LEU A 51 -8.33 22.51 -8.08
CA LEU A 51 -7.95 22.38 -6.67
C LEU A 51 -8.40 21.04 -6.07
N HIS A 52 -9.62 20.59 -6.38
CA HIS A 52 -10.13 19.32 -5.87
C HIS A 52 -9.35 18.12 -6.44
N LEU A 53 -8.90 18.22 -7.70
CA LEU A 53 -8.06 17.21 -8.34
C LEU A 53 -6.65 17.18 -7.74
N ASP A 54 -6.04 18.35 -7.50
CA ASP A 54 -4.73 18.47 -6.86
C ASP A 54 -4.74 17.82 -5.47
N ILE A 55 -5.74 18.14 -4.63
CA ILE A 55 -5.91 17.52 -3.31
C ILE A 55 -6.07 16.00 -3.43
N ARG A 56 -6.83 15.53 -4.43
CA ARG A 56 -7.02 14.10 -4.64
C ARG A 56 -5.73 13.40 -5.06
N ILE A 57 -4.95 14.00 -5.96
CA ILE A 57 -3.64 13.48 -6.38
C ILE A 57 -2.69 13.45 -5.20
N GLU A 58 -2.65 14.52 -4.40
CA GLU A 58 -1.78 14.61 -3.22
C GLU A 58 -2.07 13.50 -2.21
N ARG A 59 -3.35 13.26 -1.90
CA ARG A 59 -3.78 12.17 -1.00
C ARG A 59 -3.35 10.80 -1.51
N LEU A 60 -3.64 10.49 -2.78
CA LEU A 60 -3.23 9.21 -3.39
C LEU A 60 -1.70 9.06 -3.42
N SER A 61 -0.99 10.13 -3.79
CA SER A 61 0.47 10.16 -3.84
C SER A 61 1.10 9.94 -2.47
N THR A 62 0.47 10.47 -1.41
CA THR A 62 0.93 10.25 -0.04
C THR A 62 0.88 8.77 0.31
N VAL A 63 -0.25 8.11 0.07
CA VAL A 63 -0.40 6.67 0.35
C VAL A 63 0.57 5.83 -0.48
N VAL A 64 0.68 6.10 -1.77
CA VAL A 64 1.63 5.42 -2.67
C VAL A 64 3.07 5.58 -2.18
N ARG A 65 3.49 6.81 -1.84
CA ARG A 65 4.84 7.08 -1.33
C ARG A 65 5.15 6.34 -0.03
N CYS A 66 4.19 6.28 0.89
CA CYS A 66 4.34 5.52 2.14
C CYS A 66 4.53 4.02 1.87
N ILE A 67 3.71 3.44 0.98
CA ILE A 67 3.84 2.03 0.59
C ILE A 67 5.21 1.78 -0.07
N GLU A 68 5.63 2.64 -1.00
CA GLU A 68 6.93 2.54 -1.66
C GLU A 68 8.10 2.63 -0.67
N ASN A 69 8.03 3.54 0.30
CA ASN A 69 9.03 3.66 1.38
C ASN A 69 9.15 2.36 2.17
N VAL A 70 8.03 1.80 2.62
CA VAL A 70 8.01 0.53 3.35
C VAL A 70 8.59 -0.60 2.51
N MET A 71 8.23 -0.68 1.23
CA MET A 71 8.78 -1.69 0.34
C MET A 71 10.30 -1.55 0.16
N ARG A 72 10.82 -0.33 -0.01
CA ARG A 72 12.27 -0.09 -0.06
C ARG A 72 12.96 -0.51 1.24
N ASN A 73 12.36 -0.19 2.38
CA ASN A 73 12.88 -0.56 3.70
C ASN A 73 12.84 -2.08 3.93
N LEU A 74 11.85 -2.79 3.40
CA LEU A 74 11.76 -4.24 3.51
C LEU A 74 12.77 -4.95 2.59
N ASN A 75 13.06 -4.39 1.42
CA ASN A 75 14.05 -4.96 0.50
C ASN A 75 15.48 -4.95 1.06
N SER A 76 15.83 -3.91 1.83
CA SER A 76 17.16 -3.83 2.44
C SER A 76 17.40 -4.92 3.49
N LEU A 77 16.35 -5.59 3.95
CA LEU A 77 16.42 -6.71 4.91
C LEU A 77 16.74 -8.06 4.25
N GLY A 78 16.72 -8.16 2.92
CA GLY A 78 17.07 -9.38 2.17
C GLY A 78 16.00 -10.49 2.19
N ASP A 79 14.87 -10.27 2.85
CA ASP A 79 13.73 -11.18 2.91
C ASP A 79 12.81 -11.04 1.66
N PRO A 80 12.01 -12.07 1.30
CA PRO A 80 11.16 -12.07 0.11
C PRO A 80 9.86 -11.24 0.25
N TYR A 81 9.90 -10.10 0.95
CA TYR A 81 8.72 -9.24 1.18
C TYR A 81 8.12 -8.70 -0.12
N GLN A 82 8.95 -8.34 -1.09
CA GLN A 82 8.48 -7.85 -2.39
C GLN A 82 7.68 -8.91 -3.14
N GLU A 83 8.17 -10.14 -3.17
CA GLU A 83 7.48 -11.24 -3.83
C GLU A 83 6.20 -11.60 -3.07
N PHE A 84 6.23 -11.56 -1.73
CA PHE A 84 5.04 -11.71 -0.91
C PHE A 84 3.95 -10.67 -1.28
N ILE A 85 4.29 -9.39 -1.33
CA ILE A 85 3.34 -8.30 -1.65
C ILE A 85 2.73 -8.51 -3.04
N LYS A 86 3.56 -8.79 -4.04
CA LYS A 86 3.10 -9.05 -5.41
C LYS A 86 2.14 -10.22 -5.47
N LEU A 87 2.48 -11.34 -4.83
CA LEU A 87 1.67 -12.56 -4.82
C LEU A 87 0.37 -12.40 -4.03
N ARG A 88 0.40 -11.64 -2.93
CA ARG A 88 -0.73 -11.48 -2.01
C ARG A 88 -1.73 -10.42 -2.47
N TYR A 89 -1.24 -9.29 -2.97
CA TYR A 89 -2.07 -8.09 -3.16
C TYR A 89 -2.26 -7.71 -4.62
N TRP A 90 -1.27 -7.92 -5.49
CA TRP A 90 -1.28 -7.34 -6.85
C TRP A 90 -1.49 -8.35 -7.96
N ARG A 91 -1.45 -9.65 -7.65
CA ARG A 91 -1.67 -10.69 -8.65
C ARG A 91 -3.17 -10.86 -8.93
N THR A 92 -3.57 -10.50 -10.15
CA THR A 92 -4.95 -10.46 -10.67
C THR A 92 -5.75 -11.77 -10.57
N ASN A 93 -5.09 -12.93 -10.41
CA ASN A 93 -5.71 -14.26 -10.38
C ASN A 93 -5.22 -15.13 -9.21
N SER A 94 -5.13 -14.56 -8.02
CA SER A 94 -4.62 -15.29 -6.85
C SER A 94 -5.74 -15.71 -5.89
N ASN A 95 -6.44 -16.80 -6.22
CA ASN A 95 -6.92 -17.75 -5.17
C ASN A 95 -5.72 -18.44 -4.50
N THR A 96 -4.58 -17.75 -4.35
CA THR A 96 -3.38 -18.30 -3.76
C THR A 96 -3.54 -18.16 -2.25
N THR A 97 -3.76 -19.30 -1.61
CA THR A 97 -3.81 -19.40 -0.16
C THR A 97 -2.49 -18.92 0.45
N MET A 98 -2.50 -18.57 1.74
CA MET A 98 -1.28 -18.18 2.44
C MET A 98 -0.21 -19.29 2.35
N GLU A 99 -0.64 -20.54 2.36
CA GLU A 99 0.18 -21.73 2.14
C GLU A 99 0.84 -21.73 0.77
N GLY A 100 0.08 -21.45 -0.30
CA GLY A 100 0.63 -21.38 -1.66
C GLY A 100 1.61 -20.23 -1.83
N ILE A 101 1.39 -19.09 -1.15
CA ILE A 101 2.34 -17.98 -1.14
C ILE A 101 3.62 -18.38 -0.40
N ALA A 102 3.48 -18.95 0.80
CA ALA A 102 4.61 -19.38 1.62
C ALA A 102 5.50 -20.40 0.90
N GLN A 103 4.90 -21.36 0.18
CA GLN A 103 5.61 -22.31 -0.66
C GLN A 103 6.39 -21.64 -1.79
N LYS A 104 5.79 -20.68 -2.50
CA LYS A 104 6.43 -19.96 -3.62
C LYS A 104 7.64 -19.14 -3.19
N ILE A 105 7.60 -18.57 -1.99
CA ILE A 105 8.70 -17.75 -1.46
C ILE A 105 9.62 -18.52 -0.51
N HIS A 106 9.47 -19.85 -0.41
CA HIS A 106 10.28 -20.75 0.42
C HIS A 106 10.32 -20.40 1.91
N VAL A 107 9.19 -19.96 2.48
CA VAL A 107 9.06 -19.68 3.92
C VAL A 107 7.99 -20.55 4.57
N SER A 108 8.02 -20.62 5.91
CA SER A 108 6.94 -21.28 6.65
C SER A 108 5.64 -20.48 6.58
N ARG A 109 4.48 -21.16 6.70
CA ARG A 109 3.18 -20.50 6.80
C ARG A 109 3.14 -19.43 7.90
N ARG A 110 3.77 -19.71 9.05
CA ARG A 110 3.87 -18.77 10.17
C ARG A 110 4.68 -17.53 9.78
N THR A 111 5.79 -17.72 9.08
CA THR A 111 6.61 -16.63 8.56
C THR A 111 5.81 -15.76 7.60
N ALA A 112 5.02 -16.34 6.69
CA ALA A 112 4.18 -15.60 5.77
C ALA A 112 3.13 -14.70 6.48
N TYR A 113 2.46 -15.20 7.53
CA TYR A 113 1.58 -14.35 8.35
C TYR A 113 2.34 -13.26 9.11
N ASN A 114 3.51 -13.58 9.66
CA ASN A 114 4.35 -12.58 10.32
C ASN A 114 4.80 -11.50 9.34
N MET A 115 5.12 -11.87 8.10
CA MET A 115 5.46 -10.92 7.04
C MET A 115 4.28 -10.00 6.73
N GLN A 116 3.07 -10.56 6.56
CA GLN A 116 1.85 -9.77 6.36
C GLN A 116 1.64 -8.75 7.49
N ASN A 117 1.73 -9.21 8.74
CA ASN A 117 1.55 -8.35 9.90
C ASN A 117 2.61 -7.25 9.95
N ARG A 118 3.88 -7.59 9.65
CA ARG A 118 4.97 -6.62 9.61
C ARG A 118 4.77 -5.57 8.54
N ILE A 119 4.37 -5.97 7.33
CA ILE A 119 4.06 -5.04 6.23
C ILE A 119 2.97 -4.07 6.66
N ILE A 120 1.84 -4.59 7.18
CA ILE A 120 0.71 -3.75 7.59
C ILE A 120 1.09 -2.81 8.73
N GLN A 121 1.84 -3.29 9.73
CA GLN A 121 2.35 -2.46 10.82
C GLN A 121 3.26 -1.34 10.32
N MET A 122 4.22 -1.66 9.44
CA MET A 122 5.13 -0.66 8.90
C MET A 122 4.41 0.39 8.05
N VAL A 123 3.43 -0.02 7.24
CA VAL A 123 2.62 0.94 6.45
C VAL A 123 1.75 1.80 7.36
N ALA A 124 1.12 1.22 8.39
CA ALA A 124 0.33 1.98 9.34
C ALA A 124 1.16 3.01 10.12
N SER A 125 2.37 2.65 10.52
CA SER A 125 3.30 3.57 11.21
C SER A 125 3.82 4.66 10.27
N GLU A 126 4.16 4.32 9.02
CA GLU A 126 4.59 5.29 8.01
C GLU A 126 3.48 6.30 7.64
N LEU A 127 2.21 5.87 7.65
CA LEU A 127 1.06 6.75 7.44
C LEU A 127 0.68 7.56 8.70
N GLY A 128 1.20 7.19 9.88
CA GLY A 128 0.83 7.80 11.16
C GLY A 128 -0.50 7.30 11.74
N GLU A 129 -1.09 6.25 11.17
CA GLU A 129 -2.34 5.63 11.64
C GLU A 129 -2.13 4.76 12.89
N TRP A 130 -0.90 4.26 13.11
CA TRP A 130 -0.60 3.40 14.25
C TRP A 130 0.84 3.53 14.75
N ASN A 131 0.98 3.93 16.01
CA ASN A 131 2.21 4.00 16.80
C ASN A 131 2.00 3.38 18.20
#